data_AF-A0A5N4WRJ6-F1
#
_entry.id   AF-A0A5N4WRJ6-F1
#
_cell.length_a   1.000
_cell.length_b   1.000
_cell.length_c   1.000
_cell.angle_alpha   90.00
_cell.angle_beta   90.00
_cell.angle_gamma   90.00
#
_symmetry.space_group_name_H-M   'P 1'
#
loop_
_entity.id
_entity.type
_entity.pdbx_description
1 polymer ?
#
loop_
_entity_poly.entity_id
_entity_poly.type
_entity_poly.pdbx_seq_one_letter_code
_entity_poly.pdbx_strand_id
1 'polypeptide(L)'
;MSDSGHLTIQYNLRLSSELKDKISKSAKELNRSMNSDIVARLEESFLETSGTSNSQADIKIIPLRDGKKRVIYGKLLNTLDLDYTQPLSDLKIDIELALVTLSRTSIWKAFQFFTKDVIVAQGNNHLNIVDNGKKSLGWLVVEDHYVSTSKKSDEN
;
A
#
# COMPACT_ATOMS: atom_id res chain seq x y z
N MET A 1 16.42 33.16 15.10
CA MET A 1 16.65 32.78 13.70
C MET A 1 17.33 31.42 13.71
N SER A 2 16.63 30.36 13.35
CA SER A 2 17.15 28.99 13.34
C SER A 2 17.25 28.51 11.89
N ASP A 3 18.49 28.34 11.44
CA ASP A 3 18.90 27.79 10.17
C ASP A 3 18.50 26.30 10.09
N SER A 4 17.59 25.98 9.18
CA SER A 4 17.16 24.60 8.88
C SER A 4 17.44 24.29 7.41
N GLY A 5 18.69 24.50 7.00
CA GLY A 5 19.22 24.01 5.73
C GLY A 5 19.33 22.49 5.75
N HIS A 6 18.33 21.78 5.22
CA HIS A 6 18.44 20.35 4.93
C HIS A 6 19.58 20.15 3.92
N LEU A 7 20.74 19.65 4.37
CA LEU A 7 21.91 19.34 3.54
C LEU A 7 21.52 18.26 2.53
N THR A 8 21.10 18.67 1.34
CA THR A 8 20.91 17.74 0.21
C THR A 8 22.28 17.48 -0.40
N ILE A 9 22.70 16.21 -0.41
CA ILE A 9 23.96 15.80 -1.04
C ILE A 9 23.75 15.84 -2.55
N GLN A 10 24.52 16.67 -3.25
CA GLN A 10 24.48 16.73 -4.71
C GLN A 10 25.37 15.64 -5.30
N TYR A 11 24.79 14.77 -6.12
CA TYR A 11 25.51 13.70 -6.80
C TYR A 11 25.56 13.95 -8.31
N ASN A 12 26.74 13.85 -8.90
CA ASN A 12 26.92 14.04 -10.33
C ASN A 12 26.78 12.70 -11.07
N LEU A 13 25.64 12.50 -11.73
CA LEU A 13 25.32 11.27 -12.43
C LEU A 13 25.85 11.29 -13.87
N ARG A 14 26.51 10.20 -14.28
CA ARG A 14 26.86 9.95 -15.69
C ARG A 14 25.72 9.20 -16.35
N LEU A 15 25.01 9.87 -17.26
CA LEU A 15 23.85 9.33 -17.98
C LEU A 15 24.12 9.33 -19.49
N SER A 16 23.57 8.35 -20.21
CA SER A 16 23.54 8.39 -21.68
C SER A 16 22.57 9.46 -22.18
N SER A 17 22.75 9.94 -23.41
CA SER A 17 21.85 10.92 -24.03
C SER A 17 20.41 10.41 -24.09
N GLU A 18 20.23 9.16 -24.51
CA GLU A 18 18.91 8.52 -24.58
C GLU A 18 18.22 8.45 -23.21
N LEU A 19 18.96 8.10 -22.15
CA LEU A 19 18.39 8.02 -20.80
C LEU A 19 17.98 9.39 -20.27
N LYS A 20 18.80 10.42 -20.52
CA LYS A 20 18.48 11.80 -20.18
C LYS A 20 17.20 12.27 -20.86
N ASP A 21 17.01 11.94 -22.13
CA ASP A 21 15.82 12.32 -22.89
C ASP A 21 14.56 11.62 -22.35
N LYS A 22 14.66 10.34 -21.98
CA LYS A 22 13.57 9.60 -21.33
C LYS A 22 13.15 10.25 -20.00
N ILE A 23 14.12 10.59 -19.15
CA ILE A 23 13.86 11.26 -17.86
C ILE A 23 13.23 12.64 -18.10
N SER A 24 13.73 13.41 -19.07
CA SER A 24 13.21 14.73 -19.42
C SER A 24 11.74 14.66 -19.88
N LYS A 25 11.40 13.69 -20.73
CA LYS A 25 10.03 13.47 -21.21
C LYS A 25 9.10 13.06 -20.06
N SER A 26 9.52 12.09 -19.25
CA SER A 26 8.80 11.64 -18.05
C SER A 26 8.52 12.79 -17.08
N ALA A 27 9.53 13.60 -16.80
CA ALA A 27 9.42 14.73 -15.88
C ALA A 27 8.37 15.75 -16.36
N LYS A 28 8.32 16.02 -17.67
CA LYS A 28 7.31 16.90 -18.28
C LYS A 28 5.91 16.30 -18.19
N GLU A 29 5.74 15.03 -18.52
CA GLU A 29 4.44 14.34 -18.45
C GLU A 29 3.87 14.34 -17.03
N LEU A 30 4.74 14.20 -16.02
CA LEU A 30 4.39 14.17 -14.61
C LEU A 30 4.43 15.54 -13.92
N ASN A 31 4.65 16.63 -14.67
CA ASN A 31 4.75 18.01 -14.16
C ASN A 31 5.74 18.16 -12.97
N ARG A 32 6.88 17.46 -13.03
CA ARG A 32 7.93 17.50 -12.00
C ARG A 32 9.27 17.92 -12.56
N SER A 33 10.19 18.35 -11.69
CA SER A 33 11.57 18.65 -12.09
C SER A 33 12.31 17.36 -12.46
N MET A 34 13.33 17.47 -13.31
CA MET A 34 14.14 16.32 -13.71
C MET A 34 14.82 15.63 -12.52
N ASN A 35 15.30 16.41 -11.54
CA ASN A 35 15.89 15.87 -10.32
C ASN A 35 14.84 15.15 -9.46
N SER A 36 13.64 15.72 -9.35
CA SER A 36 12.53 15.07 -8.63
C SER A 36 12.09 13.77 -9.33
N ASP A 37 12.14 13.71 -10.66
CA ASP A 37 11.86 12.49 -11.42
C ASP A 37 12.87 11.38 -11.13
N ILE A 38 14.16 11.73 -11.10
CA ILE A 38 15.26 10.80 -10.80
C ILE A 38 15.13 10.26 -9.37
N VAL A 39 14.94 11.15 -8.40
CA VAL A 39 14.82 10.76 -6.98
C VAL A 39 13.63 9.81 -6.80
N ALA A 40 12.46 10.16 -7.32
CA ALA A 40 11.26 9.32 -7.20
C ALA A 40 11.45 7.93 -7.82
N ARG A 41 12.14 7.83 -8.96
CA ARG A 41 12.42 6.52 -9.61
C ARG A 41 13.41 5.68 -8.81
N LEU A 42 14.42 6.31 -8.23
CA LEU A 42 15.37 5.60 -7.37
C LEU A 42 14.66 5.09 -6.11
N GLU A 43 13.85 5.94 -5.47
CA GLU A 43 13.02 5.55 -4.32
C GLU A 43 12.11 4.36 -4.69
N GLU A 44 11.40 4.44 -5.82
CA GLU A 44 10.57 3.35 -6.35
C GLU A 44 11.35 2.04 -6.54
N SER A 45 12.58 2.09 -7.06
CA SER A 45 13.39 0.88 -7.25
C SER A 45 13.79 0.18 -5.95
N PHE A 46 13.97 0.94 -4.85
CA PHE A 46 14.28 0.37 -3.54
C PHE A 46 13.02 -0.22 -2.87
N LEU A 47 11.85 0.28 -3.24
CA LEU A 47 10.56 -0.27 -2.80
C LEU A 47 10.24 -1.58 -3.50
N GLU A 48 10.56 -1.69 -4.80
CA GLU A 48 10.45 -2.95 -5.54
C GLU A 48 11.43 -4.01 -5.00
N THR A 49 12.64 -3.61 -4.58
CA THR A 49 13.65 -4.54 -4.04
C THR A 49 13.30 -5.08 -2.65
N SER A 50 12.51 -4.33 -1.87
CA SER A 50 11.97 -4.81 -0.59
C SER A 50 10.75 -5.75 -0.78
N GLY A 51 10.30 -5.91 -2.03
CA GLY A 51 9.12 -6.69 -2.43
C GLY A 51 9.38 -7.71 -3.56
N THR A 52 10.63 -8.01 -3.92
CA THR A 52 10.94 -9.16 -4.79
C THR A 52 10.83 -10.42 -3.94
N SER A 53 9.92 -11.35 -4.13
CA SER A 53 9.26 -11.80 -5.34
C SER A 53 8.00 -12.54 -4.89
N ASN A 54 6.84 -12.23 -5.47
CA ASN A 54 5.91 -13.26 -5.93
C ASN A 54 4.77 -12.62 -6.72
N SER A 55 4.58 -13.08 -7.94
CA SER A 55 3.33 -12.97 -8.70
C SER A 55 2.18 -13.77 -8.07
N GLN A 56 2.26 -14.06 -6.78
CA GLN A 56 1.24 -14.69 -5.97
C GLN A 56 0.68 -13.57 -5.11
N ALA A 57 -0.58 -13.20 -5.31
CA ALA A 57 -1.24 -12.25 -4.42
C ALA A 57 -1.04 -12.75 -2.98
N ASP A 58 -0.36 -11.97 -2.15
CA ASP A 58 -0.25 -12.25 -0.73
C ASP A 58 -1.68 -12.30 -0.19
N ILE A 59 -2.14 -13.51 0.14
CA ILE A 59 -3.49 -13.80 0.63
C ILE A 59 -3.35 -14.55 1.94
N LYS A 60 -4.03 -14.05 2.98
CA LYS A 60 -4.17 -14.70 4.28
C LYS A 60 -5.64 -15.03 4.50
N ILE A 61 -5.93 -16.26 4.91
CA ILE A 61 -7.28 -16.69 5.28
C ILE A 61 -7.27 -17.13 6.73
N ILE A 62 -8.12 -16.54 7.55
CA ILE A 62 -8.26 -16.88 8.97
C ILE A 62 -9.71 -17.26 9.31
N PRO A 63 -9.93 -18.21 10.22
CA PRO A 63 -11.26 -18.47 10.75
C PRO A 63 -11.65 -17.36 11.76
N LEU A 64 -12.92 -16.96 11.72
CA LEU A 64 -13.54 -16.08 12.72
C LEU A 64 -14.43 -16.90 13.66
N ARG A 65 -14.71 -16.35 14.84
CA ARG A 65 -15.47 -17.03 15.90
C ARG A 65 -16.94 -17.28 15.54
N ASP A 66 -17.48 -16.53 14.59
CA ASP A 66 -18.88 -16.58 14.15
C ASP A 66 -19.11 -17.60 13.00
N GLY A 67 -18.12 -18.46 12.72
CA GLY A 67 -18.20 -19.44 11.64
C GLY A 67 -17.89 -18.88 10.25
N LYS A 68 -17.51 -17.60 10.15
CA LYS A 68 -17.01 -17.00 8.91
C LYS A 68 -15.52 -17.27 8.72
N LYS A 69 -15.04 -17.05 7.50
CA LYS A 69 -13.63 -16.89 7.19
C LYS A 69 -13.37 -15.48 6.75
N ARG A 70 -12.28 -14.91 7.24
CA ARG A 70 -11.77 -13.63 6.78
C ARG A 70 -10.65 -13.85 5.78
N VAL A 71 -10.78 -13.24 4.61
CA VAL A 71 -9.77 -13.21 3.55
C VAL A 71 -9.11 -11.83 3.58
N ILE A 72 -7.80 -11.79 3.70
CA ILE A 72 -7.00 -10.57 3.69
C ILE A 72 -6.01 -10.65 2.54
N TYR A 73 -5.92 -9.61 1.73
CA TYR A 73 -4.97 -9.56 0.63
C TYR A 73 -4.55 -8.13 0.28
N GLY A 74 -3.43 -7.97 -0.40
CA GLY A 74 -2.94 -6.68 -0.88
C GLY A 74 -1.48 -6.42 -0.56
N LYS A 75 -0.94 -5.36 -1.15
CA LYS A 75 0.49 -5.02 -1.11
C LYS A 75 1.07 -4.81 0.30
N LEU A 76 0.22 -4.47 1.27
CA LEU A 76 0.64 -4.15 2.63
C LEU A 76 0.32 -5.27 3.64
N LEU A 77 -0.22 -6.42 3.21
CA LEU A 77 -0.60 -7.51 4.10
C LEU A 77 0.55 -7.96 5.00
N ASN A 78 1.75 -8.13 4.45
CA ASN A 78 2.92 -8.58 5.20
C ASN A 78 3.71 -7.42 5.85
N THR A 79 3.28 -6.17 5.63
CA THR A 79 3.92 -4.96 6.15
C THR A 79 3.24 -4.46 7.42
N LEU A 80 1.91 -4.61 7.50
CA LEU A 80 1.12 -4.16 8.64
C LEU A 80 0.90 -5.32 9.61
N ASP A 81 1.50 -5.25 10.78
CA ASP A 81 1.26 -6.20 11.85
C ASP A 81 -0.03 -5.82 12.59
N LEU A 82 -1.15 -6.43 12.19
CA LEU A 82 -2.49 -6.14 12.67
C LEU A 82 -3.15 -7.40 13.24
N ASP A 83 -3.95 -7.24 14.29
CA ASP A 83 -4.83 -8.31 14.75
C ASP A 83 -6.06 -8.41 13.82
N TYR A 84 -5.99 -9.32 12.86
CA TYR A 84 -7.08 -9.55 11.92
C TYR A 84 -8.27 -10.32 12.52
N THR A 85 -8.19 -10.81 13.76
CA THR A 85 -9.26 -11.61 14.39
C THR A 85 -10.38 -10.76 15.00
N GLN A 86 -10.15 -9.45 15.14
CA GLN A 86 -11.10 -8.50 15.74
C GLN A 86 -12.26 -8.10 14.80
N PRO A 87 -13.34 -7.46 15.28
CA PRO A 87 -14.42 -6.95 14.43
C PRO A 87 -13.93 -5.94 13.37
N LEU A 88 -14.64 -5.82 12.24
CA LEU A 88 -14.25 -4.88 11.16
C LEU A 88 -14.23 -3.41 11.61
N SER A 89 -15.07 -3.02 12.58
CA SER A 89 -15.07 -1.66 13.15
C SER A 89 -13.75 -1.33 13.84
N ASP A 90 -13.23 -2.29 14.60
CA ASP A 90 -12.04 -2.10 15.43
C ASP A 90 -10.80 -2.23 14.55
N LEU A 91 -10.79 -3.23 13.65
CA LEU A 91 -9.75 -3.41 12.64
C LEU A 91 -9.60 -2.18 11.74
N LYS A 92 -10.70 -1.50 11.40
CA LYS A 92 -10.64 -0.26 10.63
C LYS A 92 -9.80 0.80 11.35
N ILE A 93 -10.05 1.01 12.65
CA ILE A 93 -9.34 2.02 13.45
C ILE A 93 -7.85 1.70 13.49
N ASP A 94 -7.49 0.43 13.68
CA ASP A 94 -6.09 0.00 13.70
C ASP A 94 -5.40 0.18 12.34
N ILE A 95 -6.07 -0.12 11.23
CA ILE A 95 -5.53 0.14 9.88
C ILE A 95 -5.33 1.64 9.67
N GLU A 96 -6.30 2.47 10.05
CA GLU A 96 -6.17 3.94 9.94
C GLU A 96 -4.99 4.45 10.76
N LEU A 97 -4.82 3.97 12.00
CA LEU A 97 -3.70 4.32 12.85
C LEU A 97 -2.35 3.87 12.26
N ALA A 98 -2.29 2.65 11.71
CA ALA A 98 -1.10 2.13 11.07
C ALA A 98 -0.72 2.95 9.82
N LEU A 99 -1.69 3.34 9.00
CA LEU A 99 -1.47 4.20 7.84
C LEU A 99 -0.99 5.60 8.24
N VAL A 100 -1.59 6.21 9.28
CA VAL A 100 -1.11 7.49 9.82
C VAL A 100 0.32 7.36 10.34
N THR A 101 0.65 6.26 11.02
CA THR A 101 2.01 6.03 11.53
C THR A 101 3.00 5.85 10.39
N LEU A 102 2.63 5.06 9.37
CA LEU A 102 3.43 4.86 8.18
C LEU A 102 3.65 6.19 7.44
N SER A 103 2.64 7.07 7.37
CA SER A 103 2.74 8.39 6.72
C SER A 103 3.81 9.32 7.30
N ARG A 104 4.14 9.13 8.57
CA ARG A 104 5.16 9.93 9.26
C ARG A 104 6.58 9.49 8.90
N THR A 105 6.74 8.33 8.27
CA THR A 105 8.04 7.86 7.79
C THR A 105 8.40 8.51 6.45
N SER A 106 9.68 8.84 6.25
CA SER A 106 10.16 9.49 5.01
C SER A 106 9.88 8.68 3.75
N ILE A 107 9.76 7.35 3.89
CA ILE A 107 9.46 6.40 2.81
C ILE A 107 8.03 6.58 2.30
N TRP A 108 7.07 6.95 3.16
CA TRP A 108 5.67 7.10 2.78
C TRP A 108 5.34 8.47 2.21
N LYS A 109 6.09 9.51 2.60
CA LYS A 109 5.97 10.85 1.98
C LYS A 109 6.20 10.80 0.47
N ALA A 110 7.11 9.94 -0.01
CA ALA A 110 7.33 9.71 -1.44
C ALA A 110 6.11 9.09 -2.14
N PHE A 111 5.38 8.17 -1.48
CA PHE A 111 4.16 7.56 -2.01
C PHE A 111 2.93 8.47 -1.96
N GLN A 112 2.82 9.32 -0.95
CA GLN A 112 1.68 10.20 -0.73
C GLN A 112 1.52 11.26 -1.84
N PHE A 113 2.57 11.53 -2.64
CA PHE A 113 2.47 12.41 -3.82
C PHE A 113 1.53 11.88 -4.92
N PHE A 114 1.19 10.59 -4.90
CA PHE A 114 0.30 9.97 -5.89
C PHE A 114 -1.15 9.82 -5.43
N THR A 115 -1.44 9.90 -4.14
CA THR A 115 -2.79 9.71 -3.57
C THR A 115 -3.10 10.83 -2.58
N LYS A 116 -4.08 11.69 -2.92
CA LYS A 116 -4.35 12.91 -2.16
C LYS A 116 -5.04 12.63 -0.82
N ASP A 117 -5.91 11.62 -0.78
CA ASP A 117 -6.72 11.29 0.40
C ASP A 117 -6.81 9.76 0.59
N VAL A 118 -5.86 9.17 1.31
CA VAL A 118 -5.89 7.72 1.63
C VAL A 118 -6.80 7.50 2.83
N ILE A 119 -7.87 6.73 2.64
CA ILE A 119 -8.81 6.36 3.72
C ILE A 119 -9.10 4.87 3.73
N VAL A 120 -9.61 4.37 4.85
CA VAL A 120 -10.13 3.00 4.97
C VAL A 120 -11.64 3.03 4.79
N ALA A 121 -12.11 2.57 3.63
CA ALA A 121 -13.54 2.40 3.36
C ALA A 121 -14.04 1.11 4.02
N GLN A 122 -15.22 1.19 4.66
CA GLN A 122 -15.88 0.06 5.29
C GLN A 122 -17.25 -0.19 4.66
N GLY A 123 -17.45 -1.41 4.20
CA GLY A 123 -18.76 -1.95 3.83
C GLY A 123 -19.31 -2.87 4.92
N ASN A 124 -20.41 -3.58 4.62
CA ASN A 124 -21.07 -4.47 5.58
C ASN A 124 -20.19 -5.66 6.01
N ASN A 125 -19.32 -6.12 5.13
CA ASN A 125 -18.49 -7.32 5.33
C ASN A 125 -17.06 -7.15 4.83
N HIS A 126 -16.62 -5.93 4.54
CA HIS A 126 -15.28 -5.72 4.02
C HIS A 126 -14.69 -4.37 4.40
N LEU A 127 -13.36 -4.31 4.41
CA LEU A 127 -12.55 -3.10 4.50
C LEU A 127 -11.67 -3.00 3.26
N ASN A 128 -11.47 -1.78 2.77
CA ASN A 128 -10.58 -1.53 1.64
C ASN A 128 -9.88 -0.18 1.80
N ILE A 129 -8.59 -0.14 1.49
CA ILE A 129 -7.84 1.11 1.39
C ILE A 129 -8.07 1.73 0.02
N VAL A 130 -8.62 2.95 0.01
CA VAL A 130 -9.05 3.65 -1.20
C VAL A 130 -8.47 5.06 -1.29
N ASP A 131 -8.31 5.55 -2.52
CA ASP A 131 -8.00 6.96 -2.80
C ASP A 131 -9.30 7.76 -2.93
N ASN A 132 -9.41 8.80 -2.11
CA ASN A 132 -10.50 9.76 -2.04
C ASN A 132 -11.89 9.09 -2.01
N GLY A 133 -12.00 7.98 -1.26
CA GLY A 133 -13.25 7.24 -1.08
C GLY A 133 -13.82 6.54 -2.33
N LYS A 134 -13.12 6.55 -3.48
CA LYS A 134 -13.70 6.11 -4.77
C LYS A 134 -12.95 4.96 -5.43
N LYS A 135 -11.63 4.90 -5.33
CA LYS A 135 -10.82 3.92 -6.06
C LYS A 135 -10.02 3.03 -5.11
N SER A 136 -10.23 1.72 -5.20
CA SER A 136 -9.38 0.72 -4.53
C SER A 136 -7.92 0.92 -4.92
N LEU A 137 -7.06 1.02 -3.91
CA LEU A 137 -5.62 1.13 -4.10
C LEU A 137 -4.94 -0.25 -4.20
N GLY A 138 -5.65 -1.33 -3.84
CA GLY A 138 -5.08 -2.68 -3.77
C GLY A 138 -4.02 -2.84 -2.69
N TRP A 139 -3.98 -1.92 -1.73
CA TRP A 139 -2.99 -1.90 -0.66
C TRP A 139 -3.34 -2.89 0.44
N LEU A 140 -4.60 -2.92 0.86
CA LEU A 140 -5.13 -3.91 1.78
C LEU A 140 -6.63 -4.00 1.56
N VAL A 141 -7.11 -5.23 1.40
CA VAL A 141 -8.52 -5.58 1.36
C VAL A 141 -8.75 -6.69 2.37
N VAL A 142 -9.81 -6.55 3.16
CA VAL A 142 -10.25 -7.52 4.17
C VAL A 142 -11.71 -7.84 3.88
N GLU A 143 -12.06 -9.12 3.76
CA GLU A 143 -13.42 -9.55 3.45
C GLU A 143 -13.86 -10.71 4.34
N ASP A 144 -15.06 -10.62 4.90
CA ASP A 144 -15.70 -11.66 5.70
C ASP A 144 -16.68 -12.47 4.84
N HIS A 145 -16.45 -13.78 4.78
CA HIS A 145 -17.20 -14.74 3.98
C HIS A 145 -17.81 -15.82 4.85
N TYR A 146 -19.09 -16.14 4.63
CA TYR A 146 -19.73 -17.30 5.25
C TYR A 146 -19.21 -18.59 4.60
N VAL A 147 -18.87 -19.58 5.42
CA VAL A 147 -18.54 -20.92 4.92
C VAL A 147 -19.80 -21.77 5.03
N SER A 148 -20.47 -22.06 3.92
CA SER A 148 -21.51 -23.09 3.92
C SER A 148 -20.84 -24.44 4.11
N THR A 149 -20.90 -25.00 5.32
CA THR A 149 -20.59 -26.41 5.51
C THR A 149 -21.79 -27.23 5.05
N SER A 150 -22.01 -27.33 3.75
CA SER A 150 -22.78 -28.47 3.22
C SER A 150 -21.88 -29.70 3.31
N LYS A 151 -21.79 -30.28 4.52
CA LYS A 151 -21.42 -31.70 4.61
C LYS A 151 -22.51 -32.43 3.83
N LYS A 152 -22.14 -33.03 2.69
CA LYS A 152 -22.90 -34.16 2.17
C LYS A 152 -22.95 -35.17 3.31
N SER A 153 -24.13 -35.28 3.91
CA SER A 153 -24.56 -36.46 4.61
C SER A 153 -24.62 -37.57 3.57
N ASP A 154 -23.49 -38.22 3.33
CA ASP A 154 -23.49 -39.56 2.76
C ASP A 154 -23.93 -40.48 3.92
N GLU A 155 -25.25 -40.51 4.16
CA GLU A 155 -25.91 -41.55 4.94
C GLU A 155 -26.12 -42.77 4.04
N ASN A 156 -25.48 -43.87 4.46
CA ASN A 156 -25.76 -45.30 4.23
C ASN A 156 -26.43 -45.76 2.94
#